data_AF-A0A0F9TXR8-F1
#
_entry.id   AF-A0A0F9TXR8-F1
#
_cell.length_a   1.000
_cell.length_b   1.000
_cell.length_c   1.000
_cell.angle_alpha   90.00
_cell.angle_beta   90.00
_cell.angle_gamma   90.00
#
_symmetry.space_group_name_H-M   'P 1'
#
loop_
_entity.id
_entity.type
_entity.pdbx_description
1 polymer ?
#
loop_
_entity_poly.entity_id
_entity_poly.type
_entity_poly.pdbx_seq_one_letter_code
_entity_poly.pdbx_strand_id
1 'polypeptide(L)'
;MIGVRFYLDYVSAQRKRKGQHAGNVIAAHVITSGRSWSHVGTVSKGETGKILFSVECIAAVYASPNSPVCSSSVSRTYLQESCKFISEGKAREIHPALFERLDAANEEKGVPQQG
;
A
#
# COMPACT_ATOMS: atom_id res chain seq x y z
N MET A 1 -4.22 -5.35 -11.06
CA MET A 1 -5.31 -4.98 -10.14
C MET A 1 -5.73 -3.54 -10.39
N ILE A 2 -6.96 -3.35 -10.88
CA ILE A 2 -7.52 -2.01 -11.10
C ILE A 2 -7.79 -1.35 -9.74
N GLY A 3 -7.42 -0.08 -9.59
CA GLY A 3 -7.71 0.68 -8.38
C GLY A 3 -6.81 0.38 -7.18
N VAL A 4 -5.66 -0.27 -7.38
CA VAL A 4 -4.65 -0.50 -6.33
C VAL A 4 -3.28 -0.06 -6.85
N ARG A 5 -2.50 0.59 -5.98
CA ARG A 5 -1.08 0.87 -6.22
C ARG A 5 -0.22 0.16 -5.18
N PHE A 6 0.88 -0.42 -5.64
CA PHE A 6 1.81 -1.16 -4.79
C PHE A 6 3.04 -0.34 -4.47
N TYR A 7 3.41 -0.35 -3.20
CA TYR A 7 4.55 0.40 -2.67
C TYR A 7 5.44 -0.53 -1.86
N LEU A 8 6.71 -0.66 -2.26
CA LEU A 8 7.72 -1.32 -1.47
C LEU A 8 8.05 -0.45 -0.26
N ASP A 9 7.86 -1.01 0.93
CA ASP A 9 8.02 -0.31 2.20
C ASP A 9 9.46 -0.37 2.70
N TYR A 10 9.98 0.78 3.09
CA TYR A 10 11.28 0.90 3.75
C TYR A 10 11.04 1.54 5.11
N VAL A 11 11.53 0.87 6.16
CA VAL A 11 11.40 1.31 7.58
C VAL A 11 11.83 2.78 7.80
N SER A 12 12.70 3.32 6.94
CA SER A 12 13.02 4.75 6.94
C SER A 12 13.49 5.26 5.57
N ALA A 13 13.42 6.58 5.38
CA ALA A 13 13.98 7.27 4.21
C ALA A 13 15.49 6.99 4.02
N GLN A 14 16.24 6.79 5.10
CA GLN A 14 17.66 6.41 5.01
C GLN A 14 17.82 5.01 4.40
N ARG A 15 17.00 4.05 4.84
CA ARG A 15 16.99 2.69 4.28
C ARG A 15 16.50 2.67 2.83
N LYS A 16 15.50 3.48 2.49
CA LYS A 16 15.05 3.70 1.10
C LYS A 16 16.19 4.14 0.18
N ARG A 17 17.01 5.10 0.63
CA ARG A 17 18.20 5.56 -0.12
C ARG A 17 19.23 4.46 -0.30
N LYS A 18 19.43 3.61 0.72
CA LYS A 18 20.32 2.44 0.66
C LYS A 18 19.71 1.22 -0.05
N GLY A 19 18.44 1.27 -0.47
CA GLY A 19 17.75 0.14 -1.08
C GLY A 19 17.42 -1.01 -0.11
N GLN A 20 17.47 -0.80 1.20
CA GLN A 20 17.30 -1.84 2.22
C GLN A 20 15.85 -1.92 2.71
N HIS A 21 15.03 -2.80 2.11
CA HIS A 21 13.65 -3.04 2.55
C HIS A 21 13.53 -4.32 3.39
N ALA A 22 12.46 -4.41 4.18
CA ALA A 22 12.15 -5.61 4.98
C ALA A 22 11.40 -6.70 4.18
N GLY A 23 11.07 -6.43 2.91
CA GLY A 23 10.25 -7.33 2.09
C GLY A 23 8.74 -7.11 2.27
N ASN A 24 8.36 -5.94 2.78
CA ASN A 24 6.97 -5.56 2.96
C ASN A 24 6.48 -4.71 1.78
N VAL A 25 5.24 -4.95 1.39
CA VAL A 25 4.56 -4.20 0.35
C VAL A 25 3.26 -3.66 0.91
N ILE A 26 2.95 -2.41 0.56
CA ILE A 26 1.68 -1.75 0.86
C ILE A 26 0.85 -1.74 -0.42
N ALA A 27 -0.37 -2.28 -0.35
CA ALA A 27 -1.38 -2.16 -1.38
C ALA A 27 -2.31 -1.01 -1.02
N ALA A 28 -2.06 0.18 -1.58
CA ALA A 28 -2.87 1.37 -1.36
C ALA A 28 -4.06 1.40 -2.32
N HIS A 29 -5.28 1.55 -1.78
CA HIS A 29 -6.49 1.68 -2.57
C HIS A 29 -6.52 3.06 -3.23
N VAL A 30 -6.60 3.08 -4.55
CA VAL A 30 -6.73 4.29 -5.36
C VAL A 30 -8.09 4.23 -6.06
N ILE A 31 -9.04 5.05 -5.61
CA ILE A 31 -10.41 4.98 -6.13
C ILE A 31 -10.40 5.29 -7.64
N THR A 32 -11.05 4.43 -8.42
CA THR A 32 -11.16 4.51 -9.90
C THR A 32 -12.28 5.43 -10.39
N SER A 33 -12.88 6.24 -9.53
CA SER A 33 -14.05 7.08 -9.85
C SER A 33 -13.73 8.37 -10.63
N GLY A 34 -12.71 8.33 -11.49
CA GLY A 34 -12.27 9.48 -12.30
C GLY A 34 -11.60 10.61 -11.49
N ARG A 35 -11.43 10.45 -10.18
CA ARG A 35 -10.72 11.40 -9.33
C ARG A 35 -9.22 11.16 -9.42
N SER A 36 -8.45 12.24 -9.65
CA SER A 36 -6.99 12.18 -9.59
C SER A 36 -6.51 11.68 -8.23
N TRP A 37 -5.38 10.95 -8.20
CA TRP A 37 -4.69 10.50 -6.99
C TRP A 37 -4.54 11.60 -5.92
N SER A 38 -4.46 12.86 -6.34
CA SER A 38 -4.42 14.03 -5.45
C SER A 38 -5.65 14.19 -4.56
N HIS A 39 -6.79 13.59 -4.92
CA HIS A 39 -8.08 13.70 -4.25
C HIS A 39 -8.56 12.39 -3.61
N VAL A 40 -7.71 11.37 -3.56
CA VAL A 40 -8.02 10.10 -2.92
C VAL A 40 -7.44 10.08 -1.51
N GLY A 41 -8.30 9.84 -0.52
CA GLY A 41 -7.91 9.68 0.88
C GLY A 41 -8.79 10.46 1.86
N THR A 42 -8.54 10.21 3.14
CA THR A 42 -9.14 10.92 4.27
C THR A 42 -8.23 12.08 4.66
N VAL A 43 -8.83 13.23 4.92
CA VAL A 43 -8.14 14.40 5.44
C VAL A 43 -8.30 14.42 6.95
N SER A 44 -7.19 14.48 7.69
CA SER A 44 -7.19 14.64 9.14
C SER A 44 -6.23 15.75 9.57
N LYS A 45 -6.43 16.28 10.78
CA LYS A 45 -5.51 17.24 11.40
C LYS A 45 -4.61 16.47 12.37
N GLY A 46 -3.31 16.45 12.09
CA GLY A 46 -2.32 15.85 12.97
C GLY A 46 -2.15 16.67 14.27
N GLU A 47 -1.45 16.09 15.24
CA GLU A 47 -1.22 16.71 16.56
C GLU A 47 -0.57 18.10 16.46
N THR A 48 0.31 18.32 15.48
CA THR A 48 0.96 19.61 15.24
C THR A 48 0.07 20.61 14.46
N GLY A 49 -1.21 20.29 14.26
CA GLY A 49 -2.15 21.06 13.46
C GLY A 49 -1.97 20.96 11.94
N LYS A 50 -1.01 20.15 11.46
CA LYS A 50 -0.76 19.94 10.03
C LYS A 50 -1.86 19.07 9.42
N ILE A 51 -2.25 19.38 8.19
CA ILE A 51 -3.18 18.55 7.42
C ILE A 51 -2.47 17.29 6.93
N LEU A 52 -3.05 16.14 7.22
CA LEU A 52 -2.59 14.82 6.79
C LEU A 52 -3.59 14.25 5.79
N PHE A 53 -3.07 13.75 4.68
CA PHE A 53 -3.84 13.02 3.69
C PHE A 53 -3.47 11.54 3.80
N SER A 54 -4.42 10.71 4.17
CA SER A 54 -4.21 9.27 4.38
C SER A 54 -5.06 8.46 3.43
N VAL A 55 -4.54 7.33 2.95
CA VAL A 55 -5.26 6.41 2.07
C VAL A 55 -5.48 5.09 2.77
N GLU A 56 -6.61 4.45 2.50
CA GLU A 56 -6.85 3.07 2.92
C GLU A 56 -5.92 2.13 2.17
N CYS A 57 -5.45 1.10 2.85
CA CYS A 57 -4.50 0.14 2.31
C CYS A 57 -4.61 -1.22 3.01
N ILE A 58 -3.94 -2.21 2.43
CA ILE A 58 -3.54 -3.42 3.13
C ILE A 58 -2.01 -3.39 3.22
N ALA A 59 -1.49 -3.61 4.42
CA ALA A 59 -0.06 -3.49 4.72
C ALA A 59 0.38 -4.59 5.70
N ALA A 60 1.67 -4.90 5.67
CA ALA A 60 2.31 -5.82 6.60
C ALA A 60 2.29 -5.28 8.04
N VAL A 61 2.08 -6.18 9.01
CA VAL A 61 2.05 -5.86 10.45
C VAL A 61 3.46 -5.78 11.04
N TYR A 62 4.38 -6.62 10.57
CA TYR A 62 5.74 -6.73 11.09
C TYR A 62 6.77 -6.39 10.02
N ALA A 63 7.94 -5.89 10.45
CA ALA A 63 9.08 -5.60 9.58
C ALA A 63 9.89 -6.87 9.23
N SER A 64 9.23 -7.88 8.66
CA SER A 64 9.82 -9.16 8.27
C SER A 64 9.33 -9.61 6.89
N PRO A 65 10.14 -10.36 6.11
CA PRO A 65 9.73 -10.85 4.79
C PRO A 65 8.41 -11.61 4.84
N ASN A 66 7.53 -11.34 3.88
CA ASN A 66 6.21 -11.98 3.76
C ASN A 66 5.37 -11.98 5.06
N SER A 67 5.48 -10.92 5.87
CA SER A 67 4.72 -10.77 7.13
C SER A 67 3.21 -10.84 6.90
N PRO A 68 2.41 -11.36 7.85
CA PRO A 68 0.95 -11.19 7.83
C PRO A 68 0.54 -9.74 7.57
N VAL A 69 -0.60 -9.58 6.89
CA VAL A 69 -1.15 -8.28 6.49
C VAL A 69 -2.48 -7.98 7.17
N CYS A 70 -2.80 -6.70 7.31
CA CYS A 70 -4.10 -6.24 7.79
C CYS A 70 -4.57 -5.00 7.02
N SER A 71 -5.88 -4.73 7.12
CA SER A 71 -6.43 -3.45 6.67
C SER A 71 -5.88 -2.32 7.54
N SER A 72 -5.40 -1.27 6.89
CA SER A 72 -4.72 -0.15 7.54
C SER A 72 -4.95 1.14 6.77
N SER A 73 -4.39 2.24 7.28
CA SER A 73 -4.31 3.51 6.56
C SER A 73 -2.90 4.07 6.66
N VAL A 74 -2.41 4.65 5.57
CA VAL A 74 -1.07 5.25 5.52
C VAL A 74 -1.14 6.66 4.97
N SER A 75 -0.30 7.54 5.50
CA SER A 75 -0.22 8.91 5.00
C SER A 75 0.46 8.94 3.62
N ARG A 76 0.03 9.88 2.76
CA ARG A 76 0.66 10.11 1.46
C ARG A 76 2.12 10.55 1.62
N THR A 77 2.42 11.31 2.67
CA THR A 77 3.79 11.70 3.01
C THR A 77 4.65 10.46 3.30
N TYR A 78 4.15 9.49 4.07
CA TYR A 78 4.86 8.23 4.31
C TYR A 78 5.15 7.46 3.02
N LEU A 79 4.15 7.34 2.13
CA LEU A 79 4.34 6.71 0.83
C LEU A 79 5.42 7.41 -0.01
N GLN A 80 5.49 8.75 0.05
CA GLN A 80 6.48 9.54 -0.68
C GLN A 80 7.88 9.44 -0.08
N GLU A 81 8.01 9.51 1.24
CA GLU A 81 9.30 9.59 1.93
C GLU A 81 9.93 8.21 2.13
N SER A 82 9.12 7.22 2.52
CA SER A 82 9.59 5.92 2.99
C SER A 82 9.30 4.79 2.01
N CYS A 83 8.48 4.97 0.98
CA CYS A 83 8.15 3.88 0.06
C CYS A 83 8.63 4.12 -1.37
N LYS A 84 8.70 3.07 -2.19
CA LYS A 84 8.87 3.17 -3.65
C LYS A 84 7.73 2.48 -4.37
N PHE A 85 7.18 3.11 -5.40
CA PHE A 85 6.20 2.48 -6.27
C PHE A 85 6.83 1.29 -7.01
N ILE A 86 6.11 0.17 -7.07
CA ILE A 86 6.53 -1.04 -7.77
C ILE A 86 5.37 -1.62 -8.59
N SER A 87 5.70 -2.45 -9.60
CA SER A 87 4.70 -3.18 -10.36
C SER A 87 4.02 -4.25 -9.50
N GLU A 88 2.81 -4.64 -9.90
CA GLU A 88 2.09 -5.74 -9.27
C GLU A 88 2.88 -7.05 -9.30
N GLY A 89 3.47 -7.40 -10.45
CA GLY A 89 4.27 -8.63 -10.57
C GLY A 89 5.42 -8.65 -9.56
N LYS A 90 6.11 -7.52 -9.40
CA LYS A 90 7.19 -7.42 -8.41
C LYS A 90 6.66 -7.46 -6.98
N ALA A 91 5.52 -6.84 -6.73
CA ALA A 91 4.84 -6.91 -5.43
C ALA A 91 4.47 -8.35 -5.07
N ARG A 92 3.94 -9.12 -6.02
CA ARG A 92 3.52 -10.52 -5.83
C ARG A 92 4.71 -11.44 -5.55
N GLU A 93 5.83 -11.20 -6.20
CA GLU A 93 7.10 -11.88 -5.93
C GLU A 93 7.62 -11.60 -4.51
N ILE A 94 7.59 -10.33 -4.08
CA ILE A 94 8.14 -9.92 -2.78
C ILE A 94 7.25 -10.35 -1.61
N HIS A 95 5.93 -10.25 -1.78
CA HIS A 95 4.99 -10.38 -0.67
C HIS A 95 3.75 -11.21 -1.05
N PRO A 96 3.88 -12.54 -1.21
CA PRO A 96 2.76 -13.40 -1.62
C PRO A 96 1.57 -13.38 -0.66
N ALA A 97 1.77 -13.31 0.66
CA ALA A 97 0.68 -13.27 1.65
C ALA A 97 -0.22 -12.02 1.51
N LEU A 98 0.32 -10.91 0.99
CA LEU A 98 -0.50 -9.74 0.64
C LEU A 98 -1.50 -10.08 -0.48
N PHE A 99 -1.06 -10.85 -1.47
CA PHE A 99 -1.89 -11.23 -2.60
C PHE A 99 -2.91 -12.31 -2.24
N GLU A 100 -2.57 -13.26 -1.37
CA GLU A 100 -3.56 -14.19 -0.79
C GLU A 100 -4.76 -13.42 -0.20
N ARG A 101 -4.48 -12.33 0.55
CA ARG A 101 -5.53 -11.50 1.13
C ARG A 101 -6.32 -10.70 0.08
N LEU A 102 -5.64 -10.15 -0.91
CA LEU A 102 -6.24 -9.33 -1.98
C LEU A 102 -7.10 -10.18 -2.92
N ASP A 103 -6.63 -11.36 -3.28
CA ASP A 103 -7.31 -12.29 -4.18
C ASP A 103 -8.57 -12.83 -3.48
N ALA A 104 -8.48 -13.25 -2.21
CA ALA A 104 -9.65 -13.64 -1.40
C ALA A 104 -10.70 -12.51 -1.29
N ALA A 105 -10.27 -11.26 -1.10
CA ALA A 105 -11.17 -10.11 -1.02
C ALA A 105 -11.88 -9.79 -2.35
N ASN A 106 -11.32 -10.20 -3.48
CA ASN A 106 -11.97 -10.05 -4.79
C ASN A 106 -12.96 -11.17 -5.09
N GLU A 107 -12.64 -12.39 -4.66
CA GLU A 107 -13.53 -13.55 -4.76
C GLU A 107 -14.82 -13.32 -3.95
N GLU A 108 -14.70 -12.80 -2.72
CA GLU A 108 -15.85 -12.39 -1.89
C GLU A 108 -16.74 -11.34 -2.56
N LYS A 109 -16.18 -10.51 -3.45
CA LYS A 109 -16.91 -9.47 -4.17
C LYS A 109 -17.54 -9.94 -5.49
N GLY A 110 -17.35 -11.20 -5.88
CA GLY A 110 -17.92 -11.77 -7.11
C GLY A 110 -17.42 -11.09 -8.41
N VAL A 111 -16.25 -10.42 -8.38
CA VAL A 111 -15.67 -9.79 -9.57
C VAL A 111 -14.83 -10.84 -10.30
N PRO A 112 -15.22 -11.29 -11.52
CA PRO A 112 -14.51 -12.35 -12.22
C PRO A 112 -13.07 -11.92 -12.55
N GLN A 113 -12.12 -12.80 -12.26
CA GLN A 113 -10.72 -12.63 -12.66
C GLN A 113 -10.66 -12.69 -14.19
N GLN A 114 -10.28 -11.58 -14.85
CA GLN A 114 -9.93 -11.61 -16.28
C GLN A 114 -8.51 -12.17 -16.39
N GLY A 115 -8.39 -13.34 -17.05
CA GLY A 115 -7.15 -14.07 -17.29
C GLY A 115 -6.27 -13.48 -18.39
#